data_AF-A0A7C5BBV5-F1
#
_entry.id   AF-A0A7C5BBV5-F1
#
_cell.length_a   1.000
_cell.length_b   1.000
_cell.length_c   1.000
_cell.angle_alpha   90.00
_cell.angle_beta   90.00
_cell.angle_gamma   90.00
#
_symmetry.space_group_name_H-M   'P 1'
#
loop_
_entity.id
_entity.type
_entity.pdbx_description
1 polymer ?
#
loop_
_entity_poly.entity_id
_entity_poly.type
_entity_poly.pdbx_seq_one_letter_code
_entity_poly.pdbx_strand_id
1 'polypeptide(L)'
;MRVCLVYYSQTGNTKKIAEAISKGIKEANGQCDLFSLKEVTPQVVNEYDLVGFGSPVWCGAEPPNVREFILSIPNQKGKHAFVFCTHGVMPEHYFPVVTRRLRNRGFTVIGMKSSFGSVHFQIAPSPYYTEGHPDEEELEEAVIFGQQIVERSKRINRGETDLIPPIPPFVYTPQLWVLTEFYRWGHNPHGRISYDPNKCNYPKCRLCIEYCVMGYNDFSSEPRRFGSKGNECDMWLGCTFCEMICPTGAIYCDWEAFLEESQGLLSIFEFNPLEEAAKRLVAEGKLKLHVNWDDIRWDRLYFMVHNKRPRFKIGGAK
;
A
#
# COMPACT_ATOMS: atom_id res chain seq x y z
N MET A 1 1.41 17.11 -23.23
CA MET A 1 1.03 17.62 -21.88
C MET A 1 2.12 17.25 -20.90
N ARG A 2 2.27 17.99 -19.79
CA ARG A 2 3.17 17.62 -18.69
C ARG A 2 2.47 16.60 -17.79
N VAL A 3 3.08 15.44 -17.58
CA VAL A 3 2.52 14.35 -16.79
C VAL A 3 3.49 13.96 -15.68
N CYS A 4 3.01 13.83 -14.46
CA CYS A 4 3.76 13.22 -13.38
C CYS A 4 2.99 12.11 -12.69
N LEU A 5 3.72 11.16 -12.12
CA LEU A 5 3.21 10.19 -11.16
C LEU A 5 3.90 10.42 -9.82
N VAL A 6 3.12 10.47 -8.76
CA VAL A 6 3.61 10.42 -7.38
C VAL A 6 3.18 9.08 -6.80
N TYR A 7 4.12 8.28 -6.33
CA TYR A 7 3.82 6.97 -5.75
C TYR A 7 4.51 6.75 -4.41
N TYR A 8 3.87 5.97 -3.55
CA TYR A 8 4.50 5.35 -2.39
C TYR A 8 4.60 3.84 -2.59
N SER A 9 5.74 3.24 -2.24
CA SER A 9 5.92 1.80 -2.26
C SER A 9 6.74 1.33 -1.07
N GLN A 10 6.18 0.43 -0.26
CA GLN A 10 6.89 -0.14 0.90
C GLN A 10 7.79 -1.32 0.49
N THR A 11 7.26 -2.24 -0.32
CA THR A 11 7.92 -3.50 -0.69
C THR A 11 8.35 -3.56 -2.16
N GLY A 12 8.07 -2.51 -2.94
CA GLY A 12 8.44 -2.41 -4.36
C GLY A 12 7.32 -2.73 -5.35
N ASN A 13 6.21 -3.34 -4.93
CA ASN A 13 5.09 -3.69 -5.83
C ASN A 13 4.56 -2.47 -6.58
N THR A 14 4.16 -1.43 -5.84
CA THR A 14 3.62 -0.19 -6.42
C THR A 14 4.64 0.54 -7.27
N LYS A 15 5.94 0.45 -6.94
CA LYS A 15 7.01 1.02 -7.75
C LYS A 15 7.04 0.38 -9.14
N LYS A 16 7.02 -0.96 -9.22
CA LYS A 16 6.98 -1.68 -10.50
C LYS A 16 5.78 -1.25 -11.36
N ILE A 17 4.59 -1.16 -10.77
CA ILE A 17 3.39 -0.68 -11.48
C ILE A 17 3.54 0.78 -11.93
N ALA A 18 4.08 1.66 -11.07
CA ALA A 18 4.29 3.06 -11.42
C ALA A 18 5.29 3.23 -12.58
N GLU A 19 6.35 2.43 -12.60
CA GLU A 19 7.34 2.39 -13.69
C GLU A 19 6.70 1.91 -15.01
N ALA A 20 5.86 0.86 -14.96
CA ALA A 20 5.13 0.39 -16.14
C ALA A 20 4.11 1.42 -16.67
N ILE A 21 3.33 2.05 -15.80
CA ILE A 21 2.42 3.15 -16.21
C ILE A 21 3.21 4.31 -16.81
N SER A 22 4.34 4.70 -16.19
CA SER A 22 5.21 5.76 -16.71
C SER A 22 5.75 5.43 -18.10
N LYS A 23 6.15 4.16 -18.34
CA LYS A 23 6.56 3.68 -19.66
C LYS A 23 5.45 3.89 -20.70
N GLY A 24 4.23 3.43 -20.41
CA GLY A 24 3.08 3.61 -21.31
C GLY A 24 2.75 5.08 -21.59
N ILE A 25 2.85 5.95 -20.58
CA ILE A 25 2.67 7.40 -20.76
C ILE A 25 3.77 7.97 -21.65
N LYS A 26 5.04 7.58 -21.45
CA LYS A 26 6.16 8.05 -22.29
C LYS A 26 5.98 7.62 -23.74
N GLU A 27 5.49 6.42 -24.00
CA GLU A 27 5.18 5.95 -25.36
C GLU A 27 4.08 6.79 -26.04
N ALA A 28 3.04 7.22 -25.30
CA ALA A 28 1.91 7.98 -25.85
C ALA A 28 2.03 9.52 -25.78
N ASN A 29 2.93 10.05 -24.95
CA ASN A 29 3.06 11.49 -24.66
C ASN A 29 4.50 12.02 -24.76
N GLY A 30 5.50 11.15 -24.96
CA GLY A 30 6.92 11.47 -25.06
C GLY A 30 7.63 11.72 -23.71
N GLN A 31 6.90 12.20 -22.70
CA GLN A 31 7.47 12.51 -21.38
C GLN A 31 6.54 12.11 -20.23
N CYS A 32 7.15 11.75 -19.10
CA CYS A 32 6.49 11.48 -17.84
C CYS A 32 7.51 11.54 -16.70
N ASP A 33 7.26 12.40 -15.72
CA ASP A 33 8.06 12.44 -14.49
C ASP A 33 7.50 11.43 -13.48
N LEU A 34 8.39 10.77 -12.74
CA LEU A 34 8.03 9.74 -11.80
C LEU A 34 8.71 10.03 -10.46
N PHE A 35 7.90 10.28 -9.43
CA PHE A 35 8.36 10.71 -8.12
C PHE A 35 7.98 9.67 -7.05
N SER A 36 8.97 9.26 -6.27
CA SER A 36 8.70 8.66 -4.97
C SER A 36 8.14 9.74 -4.04
N LEU A 37 7.08 9.45 -3.30
CA LEU A 37 6.46 10.37 -2.36
C LEU A 37 7.46 10.92 -1.34
N LYS A 38 8.53 10.18 -1.02
CA LYS A 38 9.60 10.59 -0.10
C LYS A 38 10.48 11.73 -0.65
N GLU A 39 10.45 11.97 -1.95
CA GLU A 39 11.38 12.86 -2.65
C GLU A 39 10.71 14.16 -3.11
N VAL A 40 9.41 14.32 -2.86
CA VAL A 40 8.64 15.46 -3.36
C VAL A 40 7.69 16.03 -2.33
N THR A 41 7.42 17.32 -2.46
CA THR A 41 6.36 18.02 -1.72
C THR A 41 5.07 18.07 -2.53
N PRO A 42 3.88 18.17 -1.90
CA PRO A 42 2.58 18.25 -2.59
C PRO A 42 2.51 19.31 -3.71
N GLN A 43 3.27 20.40 -3.61
CA GLN A 43 3.29 21.50 -4.57
C GLN A 43 3.80 21.08 -5.96
N VAL A 44 4.55 19.99 -6.08
CA VAL A 44 5.07 19.49 -7.37
C VAL A 44 3.96 19.29 -8.39
N VAL A 45 2.76 18.88 -7.93
CA VAL A 45 1.62 18.60 -8.81
C VAL A 45 1.11 19.84 -9.56
N ASN A 46 1.44 21.05 -9.08
CA ASN A 46 1.04 22.31 -9.72
C ASN A 46 1.64 22.47 -11.12
N GLU A 47 2.80 21.85 -11.35
CA GLU A 47 3.57 21.95 -12.59
C GLU A 47 3.10 20.98 -13.68
N TYR A 48 2.04 20.20 -13.45
CA TYR A 48 1.61 19.16 -14.38
C TYR A 48 0.15 19.33 -14.78
N ASP A 49 -0.20 18.83 -15.97
CA ASP A 49 -1.55 18.86 -16.53
C ASP A 49 -2.35 17.59 -16.17
N LEU A 50 -1.64 16.47 -15.99
CA LEU A 50 -2.15 15.18 -15.60
C LEU A 50 -1.30 14.59 -14.48
N VAL A 51 -1.93 14.15 -13.39
CA VAL A 51 -1.23 13.63 -12.20
C VAL A 51 -1.70 12.23 -11.83
N GLY A 52 -0.78 11.29 -11.74
CA GLY A 52 -1.04 9.94 -11.25
C GLY A 52 -0.70 9.77 -9.77
N PHE A 53 -1.57 9.12 -9.00
CA PHE A 53 -1.32 8.82 -7.58
C PHE A 53 -1.30 7.31 -7.35
N GLY A 54 -0.18 6.79 -6.84
CA GLY A 54 0.03 5.35 -6.60
C GLY A 54 0.29 5.01 -5.15
N SER A 55 -0.38 3.99 -4.60
CA SER A 55 0.00 3.46 -3.28
C SER A 55 -0.40 1.99 -3.08
N PRO A 56 0.23 1.26 -2.14
CA PRO A 56 -0.32 -0.02 -1.70
C PRO A 56 -1.65 0.19 -0.95
N VAL A 57 -2.54 -0.79 -1.00
CA VAL A 57 -3.76 -0.78 -0.18
C VAL A 57 -3.43 -1.22 1.23
N TRP A 58 -3.60 -0.33 2.21
CA TRP A 58 -3.50 -0.62 3.64
C TRP A 58 -4.86 -0.44 4.27
N CYS A 59 -5.38 -1.52 4.88
CA CYS A 59 -6.65 -1.49 5.58
C CYS A 59 -7.79 -0.85 4.73
N GLY A 60 -7.87 -1.25 3.45
CA GLY A 60 -8.90 -0.81 2.51
C GLY A 60 -8.68 0.55 1.83
N ALA A 61 -7.66 1.31 2.18
CA ALA A 61 -7.39 2.63 1.58
C ALA A 61 -5.89 2.89 1.40
N GLU A 62 -5.50 4.13 1.14
CA GLU A 62 -4.11 4.54 1.08
C GLU A 62 -3.46 4.63 2.46
N PRO A 63 -2.14 4.39 2.57
CA PRO A 63 -1.39 4.55 3.81
C PRO A 63 -1.36 6.02 4.27
N PRO A 64 -1.12 6.32 5.56
CA PRO A 64 -1.29 7.67 6.07
C PRO A 64 -0.38 8.72 5.42
N ASN A 65 0.85 8.38 5.06
CA ASN A 65 1.73 9.32 4.37
C ASN A 65 1.19 9.77 3.01
N VAL A 66 0.51 8.86 2.29
CA VAL A 66 -0.17 9.18 1.02
C VAL A 66 -1.40 10.03 1.29
N ARG A 67 -2.16 9.70 2.34
CA ARG A 67 -3.31 10.50 2.78
C ARG A 67 -2.90 11.93 3.12
N GLU A 68 -1.89 12.11 3.96
CA GLU A 68 -1.39 13.43 4.36
C GLU A 68 -0.85 14.21 3.17
N PHE A 69 -0.14 13.54 2.26
CA PHE A 69 0.29 14.15 1.00
C PHE A 69 -0.91 14.68 0.20
N ILE A 70 -1.93 13.85 -0.03
CA ILE A 70 -3.13 14.24 -0.78
C ILE A 70 -3.87 15.39 -0.09
N LEU A 71 -4.07 15.31 1.23
CA LEU A 71 -4.78 16.34 1.99
C LEU A 71 -4.05 17.69 1.96
N SER A 72 -2.72 17.67 1.84
CA SER A 72 -1.87 18.86 1.76
C SER A 72 -1.79 19.49 0.36
N ILE A 73 -2.35 18.86 -0.68
CA ILE A 73 -2.38 19.41 -2.04
C ILE A 73 -3.27 20.66 -2.09
N PRO A 74 -2.82 21.79 -2.65
CA PRO A 74 -3.67 22.96 -2.88
C PRO A 74 -4.74 22.66 -3.94
N ASN A 75 -5.81 23.45 -4.00
CA ASN A 75 -6.88 23.23 -4.98
C ASN A 75 -6.36 23.27 -6.43
N GLN A 76 -6.65 22.21 -7.20
CA GLN A 76 -6.14 21.98 -8.56
C GLN A 76 -7.08 22.39 -9.70
N LYS A 77 -8.21 23.05 -9.40
CA LYS A 77 -9.07 23.74 -10.39
C LYS A 77 -9.49 22.89 -11.60
N GLY A 78 -9.87 21.64 -11.38
CA GLY A 78 -10.37 20.71 -12.39
C GLY A 78 -9.29 19.90 -13.11
N LYS A 79 -8.01 20.04 -12.74
CA LYS A 79 -6.89 19.28 -13.32
C LYS A 79 -7.16 17.78 -13.34
N HIS A 80 -6.74 17.11 -14.41
CA HIS A 80 -6.94 15.68 -14.55
C HIS A 80 -6.03 14.89 -13.59
N ALA A 81 -6.59 13.86 -12.98
CA ALA A 81 -5.85 12.91 -12.17
C ALA A 81 -6.25 11.47 -12.51
N PHE A 82 -5.36 10.54 -12.21
CA PHE A 82 -5.69 9.12 -12.16
C PHE A 82 -5.10 8.49 -10.91
N VAL A 83 -5.66 7.37 -10.49
CA VAL A 83 -5.25 6.68 -9.27
C VAL A 83 -4.91 5.24 -9.60
N PHE A 84 -3.86 4.71 -9.00
CA PHE A 84 -3.57 3.29 -9.07
C PHE A 84 -3.18 2.72 -7.70
N CYS A 85 -3.34 1.42 -7.54
CA CYS A 85 -2.94 0.74 -6.31
C CYS A 85 -2.44 -0.68 -6.54
N THR A 86 -1.72 -1.18 -5.54
CA THR A 86 -1.38 -2.60 -5.42
C THR A 86 -2.01 -3.20 -4.17
N HIS A 87 -2.57 -4.41 -4.26
CA HIS A 87 -3.23 -5.06 -3.13
C HIS A 87 -2.95 -6.56 -3.06
N GLY A 88 -3.27 -7.15 -1.91
CA GLY A 88 -3.48 -8.59 -1.78
C GLY A 88 -4.79 -8.97 -2.47
N VAL A 89 -5.90 -9.03 -1.74
CA VAL A 89 -7.15 -9.63 -2.29
C VAL A 89 -8.41 -8.79 -2.09
N MET A 90 -8.32 -7.68 -1.34
CA MET A 90 -9.48 -6.83 -1.03
C MET A 90 -9.14 -5.34 -1.24
N PRO A 91 -9.31 -4.77 -2.44
CA PRO A 91 -9.09 -3.33 -2.71
C PRO A 91 -10.38 -2.49 -2.72
N GLU A 92 -11.54 -3.06 -2.37
CA GLU A 92 -12.87 -2.54 -2.69
C GLU A 92 -13.10 -1.09 -2.21
N HIS A 93 -12.53 -0.72 -1.07
CA HIS A 93 -12.69 0.62 -0.50
C HIS A 93 -11.69 1.66 -1.02
N TYR A 94 -10.64 1.25 -1.72
CA TYR A 94 -9.54 2.14 -2.04
C TYR A 94 -9.98 3.28 -2.99
N PHE A 95 -10.56 2.94 -4.14
CA PHE A 95 -11.01 3.95 -5.09
C PHE A 95 -12.15 4.82 -4.56
N PRO A 96 -13.22 4.29 -3.93
CA PRO A 96 -14.24 5.13 -3.30
C PRO A 96 -13.67 6.21 -2.36
N VAL A 97 -12.65 5.88 -1.59
CA VAL A 97 -12.02 6.79 -0.63
C VAL A 97 -11.09 7.80 -1.32
N VAL A 98 -10.09 7.32 -2.07
CA VAL A 98 -9.03 8.17 -2.63
C VAL A 98 -9.58 9.13 -3.68
N THR A 99 -10.53 8.69 -4.51
CA THR A 99 -11.11 9.53 -5.58
C THR A 99 -11.86 10.74 -5.01
N ARG A 100 -12.60 10.55 -3.91
CA ARG A 100 -13.30 11.64 -3.20
C ARG A 100 -12.31 12.60 -2.56
N ARG A 101 -11.21 12.11 -1.97
CA ARG A 101 -10.14 12.96 -1.42
C ARG A 101 -9.51 13.84 -2.51
N LEU A 102 -9.15 13.26 -3.65
CA LEU A 102 -8.60 14.01 -4.79
C LEU A 102 -9.60 15.02 -5.37
N ARG A 103 -10.89 14.65 -5.49
CA ARG A 103 -11.94 15.59 -5.89
C ARG A 103 -12.07 16.76 -4.92
N ASN A 104 -11.97 16.52 -3.61
CA ASN A 104 -11.95 17.58 -2.59
C ASN A 104 -10.70 18.46 -2.65
N ARG A 105 -9.68 18.06 -3.42
CA ARG A 105 -8.50 18.89 -3.77
C ARG A 105 -8.62 19.50 -5.16
N GLY A 106 -9.80 19.45 -5.79
CA GLY A 106 -10.07 20.08 -7.07
C GLY A 106 -9.57 19.29 -8.29
N PHE A 107 -9.29 17.99 -8.16
CA PHE A 107 -8.98 17.15 -9.32
C PHE A 107 -10.25 16.58 -9.98
N THR A 108 -10.16 16.34 -11.28
CA THR A 108 -11.08 15.48 -12.05
C THR A 108 -10.42 14.12 -12.22
N VAL A 109 -10.92 13.09 -11.53
CA VAL A 109 -10.34 11.75 -11.63
C VAL A 109 -10.86 11.04 -12.87
N ILE A 110 -9.96 10.79 -13.83
CA ILE A 110 -10.29 10.27 -15.17
C ILE A 110 -9.95 8.78 -15.35
N GLY A 111 -9.31 8.14 -14.36
CA GLY A 111 -8.99 6.71 -14.44
C GLY A 111 -8.52 6.11 -13.12
N MET A 112 -8.72 4.81 -12.99
CA MET A 112 -8.42 4.01 -11.81
C MET A 112 -7.85 2.66 -12.28
N LYS A 113 -6.74 2.19 -11.69
CA LYS A 113 -6.19 0.84 -11.95
C LYS A 113 -5.75 0.16 -10.66
N SER A 114 -6.23 -1.05 -10.43
CA SER A 114 -5.69 -1.95 -9.39
C SER A 114 -4.78 -3.01 -10.03
N SER A 115 -3.82 -3.48 -9.25
CA SER A 115 -2.94 -4.60 -9.60
C SER A 115 -2.70 -5.46 -8.36
N PHE A 116 -2.48 -6.75 -8.55
CA PHE A 116 -2.03 -7.63 -7.47
C PHE A 116 -0.60 -7.28 -7.05
N GLY A 117 -0.27 -7.58 -5.80
CA GLY A 117 1.07 -7.44 -5.28
C GLY A 117 1.36 -8.43 -4.16
N SER A 118 2.60 -8.90 -4.08
CA SER A 118 3.07 -9.81 -3.04
C SER A 118 2.94 -9.17 -1.67
N VAL A 119 2.31 -9.89 -0.74
CA VAL A 119 1.98 -9.41 0.60
C VAL A 119 3.00 -9.92 1.60
N HIS A 120 3.57 -9.00 2.38
CA HIS A 120 4.53 -9.34 3.43
C HIS A 120 4.15 -8.60 4.71
N PHE A 121 3.54 -9.31 5.65
CA PHE A 121 3.36 -8.86 7.02
C PHE A 121 3.22 -10.08 7.93
N GLN A 122 3.35 -9.86 9.24
CA GLN A 122 3.91 -10.87 10.14
C GLN A 122 2.97 -12.05 10.35
N ILE A 123 1.68 -11.75 10.35
CA ILE A 123 0.60 -12.69 10.60
C ILE A 123 -0.10 -13.13 9.30
N ALA A 124 0.46 -12.80 8.14
CA ALA A 124 0.05 -13.38 6.88
C ALA A 124 0.64 -14.80 6.72
N PRO A 125 -0.06 -15.73 6.05
CA PRO A 125 0.59 -16.97 5.59
C PRO A 125 1.75 -16.65 4.63
N SER A 126 2.79 -17.48 4.64
CA SER A 126 3.90 -17.38 3.67
C SER A 126 4.17 -18.77 3.06
N PRO A 127 3.91 -18.96 1.75
CA PRO A 127 3.49 -17.97 0.75
C PRO A 127 2.07 -17.42 0.97
N TYR A 128 1.79 -16.25 0.39
CA TYR A 128 0.45 -15.62 0.38
C TYR A 128 -0.27 -15.86 -0.96
N TYR A 129 -1.58 -15.61 -1.03
CA TYR A 129 -2.40 -15.80 -2.24
C TYR A 129 -1.89 -15.06 -3.48
N THR A 130 -1.20 -13.94 -3.28
CA THR A 130 -0.64 -13.09 -4.35
C THR A 130 0.88 -13.16 -4.41
N GLU A 131 1.49 -14.24 -3.90
CA GLU A 131 2.93 -14.47 -4.03
C GLU A 131 3.35 -14.43 -5.51
N GLY A 132 4.46 -13.77 -5.81
CA GLY A 132 4.96 -13.57 -7.17
C GLY A 132 4.40 -12.36 -7.91
N HIS A 133 3.32 -11.75 -7.42
CA HIS A 133 2.71 -10.54 -8.02
C HIS A 133 3.42 -9.24 -7.60
N PRO A 134 3.36 -8.14 -8.38
CA PRO A 134 2.83 -8.09 -9.75
C PRO A 134 3.73 -8.86 -10.71
N ASP A 135 3.09 -9.63 -11.60
CA ASP A 135 3.72 -10.41 -12.64
C ASP A 135 3.76 -9.64 -13.98
N GLU A 136 4.18 -10.31 -15.06
CA GLU A 136 4.34 -9.70 -16.38
C GLU A 136 3.00 -9.19 -16.95
N GLU A 137 1.90 -9.88 -16.70
CA GLU A 137 0.57 -9.51 -17.19
C GLU A 137 0.10 -8.21 -16.52
N GLU A 138 0.24 -8.07 -15.19
CA GLU A 138 -0.10 -6.81 -14.53
C GLU A 138 0.77 -5.64 -14.99
N LEU A 139 2.04 -5.91 -15.35
CA LEU A 139 2.95 -4.89 -15.87
C LEU A 139 2.57 -4.46 -17.29
N GLU A 140 2.20 -5.39 -18.17
CA GLU A 140 1.71 -5.09 -19.51
C GLU A 140 0.40 -4.29 -19.47
N GLU A 141 -0.56 -4.69 -18.65
CA GLU A 141 -1.79 -3.92 -18.44
C GLU A 141 -1.52 -2.52 -17.91
N ALA A 142 -0.51 -2.37 -17.04
CA ALA A 142 -0.11 -1.08 -16.50
C ALA A 142 0.49 -0.17 -17.58
N VAL A 143 1.28 -0.71 -18.51
CA VAL A 143 1.74 0.01 -19.71
C VAL A 143 0.55 0.45 -20.56
N ILE A 144 -0.38 -0.45 -20.88
CA ILE A 144 -1.57 -0.15 -21.68
C ILE A 144 -2.41 0.94 -21.00
N PHE A 145 -2.62 0.85 -19.68
CA PHE A 145 -3.33 1.87 -18.91
C PHE A 145 -2.64 3.24 -19.02
N GLY A 146 -1.31 3.30 -18.96
CA GLY A 146 -0.54 4.52 -19.14
C GLY A 146 -0.75 5.18 -20.52
N GLN A 147 -0.83 4.38 -21.59
CA GLN A 147 -1.14 4.90 -22.93
C GLN A 147 -2.58 5.44 -22.99
N GLN A 148 -3.54 4.66 -22.49
CA GLN A 148 -4.97 5.00 -22.53
C GLN A 148 -5.29 6.26 -21.72
N ILE A 149 -4.66 6.46 -20.57
CA ILE A 149 -4.99 7.59 -19.68
C ILE A 149 -4.58 8.93 -20.28
N VAL A 150 -3.48 8.95 -21.05
CA VAL A 150 -3.04 10.13 -21.82
C VAL A 150 -4.08 10.47 -22.88
N GLU A 151 -4.49 9.48 -23.68
CA GLU A 151 -5.46 9.74 -24.75
C GLU A 151 -6.81 10.16 -24.17
N ARG A 152 -7.26 9.51 -23.09
CA ARG A 152 -8.47 9.91 -22.36
C ARG A 152 -8.39 11.36 -21.88
N SER A 153 -7.26 11.77 -21.29
CA SER A 153 -7.05 13.16 -20.85
C SER A 153 -7.15 14.15 -22.01
N LYS A 154 -6.53 13.84 -23.16
CA LYS A 154 -6.60 14.68 -24.37
C LYS A 154 -8.03 14.79 -24.91
N ARG A 155 -8.79 13.69 -24.95
CA ARG A 155 -10.19 13.64 -25.39
C ARG A 155 -11.11 14.46 -24.49
N ILE A 156 -10.98 14.32 -23.17
CA ILE A 156 -11.76 15.11 -22.21
C ILE A 156 -11.49 16.62 -22.40
N ASN A 157 -10.23 17.01 -22.60
CA ASN A 157 -9.88 18.41 -22.89
C ASN A 157 -10.47 18.93 -24.21
N ARG A 158 -10.82 18.05 -25.16
CA ARG A 158 -11.54 18.39 -26.41
C ARG A 158 -13.06 18.43 -26.24
N GLY A 159 -13.58 18.17 -25.04
CA GLY A 159 -15.01 18.24 -24.71
C GLY A 159 -15.70 16.88 -24.53
N GLU A 160 -14.99 15.76 -24.68
CA GLU A 160 -15.54 14.40 -24.47
C GLU A 160 -15.64 14.07 -22.96
N THR A 161 -16.48 14.82 -22.23
CA THR A 161 -16.59 14.71 -20.77
C THR A 161 -17.29 13.45 -20.27
N ASP A 162 -17.99 12.74 -21.15
CA ASP A 162 -18.60 11.42 -20.90
C ASP A 162 -17.55 10.33 -20.59
N LEU A 163 -16.28 10.57 -20.94
CA LEU A 163 -15.16 9.69 -20.61
C LEU A 163 -14.72 9.78 -19.14
N ILE A 164 -15.24 10.75 -18.37
CA ILE A 164 -14.95 10.86 -16.95
C ILE A 164 -15.74 9.77 -16.20
N PRO A 165 -15.07 8.80 -15.56
CA PRO A 165 -15.77 7.73 -14.86
C PRO A 165 -16.56 8.28 -13.66
N PRO A 166 -17.72 7.70 -13.34
CA PRO A 166 -18.43 8.05 -12.11
C PRO A 166 -17.58 7.69 -10.90
N ILE A 167 -17.83 8.38 -9.79
CA ILE A 167 -17.17 8.07 -8.52
C ILE A 167 -17.67 6.70 -8.04
N PRO A 168 -16.77 5.73 -7.74
CA PRO A 168 -17.19 4.44 -7.22
C PRO A 168 -18.03 4.57 -5.96
N PRO A 169 -19.14 3.81 -5.81
CA PRO A 169 -19.96 3.85 -4.61
C PRO A 169 -19.21 3.24 -3.42
N PHE A 170 -19.60 3.63 -2.20
CA PHE A 170 -19.24 2.84 -1.03
C PHE A 170 -20.13 1.60 -1.01
N VAL A 171 -19.52 0.44 -0.84
CA VAL A 171 -20.21 -0.85 -0.71
C VAL A 171 -19.88 -1.46 0.63
N TYR A 172 -20.86 -2.06 1.30
CA TYR A 172 -20.58 -2.86 2.49
C TYR A 172 -19.91 -4.16 2.05
N THR A 173 -18.74 -4.45 2.60
CA THR A 173 -17.95 -5.64 2.22
C THR A 173 -17.47 -6.36 3.48
N PRO A 174 -17.15 -7.66 3.39
CA PRO A 174 -16.44 -8.37 4.45
C PRO A 174 -15.16 -7.65 4.87
N GLN A 175 -14.46 -6.97 3.94
CA GLN A 175 -13.32 -6.12 4.26
C GLN A 175 -13.70 -5.04 5.29
N LEU A 176 -14.82 -4.33 5.11
CA LEU A 176 -15.24 -3.30 6.06
C LEU A 176 -15.44 -3.84 7.46
N TRP A 177 -15.99 -5.06 7.59
CA TRP A 177 -16.16 -5.71 8.88
C TRP A 177 -14.81 -6.03 9.54
N VAL A 178 -13.86 -6.59 8.80
CA VAL A 178 -12.48 -6.79 9.27
C VAL A 178 -11.88 -5.49 9.80
N LEU A 179 -12.03 -4.41 9.04
CA LEU A 179 -11.52 -3.10 9.43
C LEU A 179 -12.17 -2.59 10.71
N THR A 180 -13.50 -2.71 10.84
CA THR A 180 -14.19 -2.27 12.07
C THR A 180 -13.71 -3.03 13.30
N GLU A 181 -13.44 -4.33 13.20
CA GLU A 181 -12.90 -5.09 14.33
C GLU A 181 -11.47 -4.65 14.67
N PHE A 182 -10.63 -4.39 13.67
CA PHE A 182 -9.28 -3.85 13.90
C PHE A 182 -9.32 -2.51 14.64
N TYR A 183 -10.23 -1.60 14.25
CA TYR A 183 -10.40 -0.31 14.93
C TYR A 183 -10.93 -0.44 16.37
N ARG A 184 -11.70 -1.47 16.70
CA ARG A 184 -12.25 -1.68 18.05
C ARG A 184 -11.21 -2.16 19.06
N TRP A 185 -10.06 -2.63 18.59
CA TRP A 185 -9.10 -3.34 19.44
C TRP A 185 -8.22 -2.42 20.30
N GLY A 186 -8.25 -1.11 20.07
CA GLY A 186 -7.57 -0.14 20.94
C GLY A 186 -6.07 0.00 20.72
N HIS A 187 -5.44 -0.86 19.92
CA HIS A 187 -4.01 -0.85 19.62
C HIS A 187 -3.68 -1.44 18.24
N ASN A 188 -2.40 -1.44 17.88
CA ASN A 188 -1.88 -2.00 16.63
C ASN A 188 -2.40 -3.44 16.42
N PRO A 189 -3.19 -3.68 15.35
CA PRO A 189 -3.80 -4.98 15.11
C PRO A 189 -2.80 -6.04 14.67
N HIS A 190 -1.54 -5.67 14.45
CA HIS A 190 -0.44 -6.58 14.15
C HIS A 190 0.64 -6.53 15.25
N GLY A 191 0.29 -6.18 16.49
CA GLY A 191 1.15 -6.36 17.66
C GLY A 191 1.94 -5.13 18.12
N ARG A 192 2.53 -5.25 19.30
CA ARG A 192 3.19 -4.14 20.02
C ARG A 192 4.70 -4.16 19.76
N ILE A 193 5.16 -3.11 19.09
CA ILE A 193 6.58 -2.92 18.81
C ILE A 193 7.34 -2.56 20.09
N SER A 194 8.33 -3.37 20.41
CA SER A 194 9.29 -3.21 21.50
C SER A 194 10.68 -2.88 20.97
N TYR A 195 11.53 -2.34 21.86
CA TYR A 195 12.88 -1.89 21.53
C TYR A 195 13.89 -2.34 22.58
N ASP A 196 14.98 -2.95 22.11
CA ASP A 196 16.14 -3.35 22.91
C ASP A 196 17.35 -2.48 22.52
N PRO A 197 17.76 -1.52 23.37
CA PRO A 197 18.90 -0.65 23.07
C PRO A 197 20.22 -1.40 22.98
N ASN A 198 20.38 -2.54 23.66
CA ASN A 198 21.63 -3.31 23.66
C ASN A 198 21.87 -4.02 22.33
N LYS A 199 20.81 -4.29 21.55
CA LYS A 199 20.90 -4.86 20.20
C LYS A 199 20.97 -3.79 19.11
N CYS A 200 20.79 -2.51 19.46
CA CYS A 200 20.63 -1.45 18.48
C CYS A 200 21.97 -0.92 17.98
N ASN A 201 22.15 -0.92 16.65
CA ASN A 201 23.35 -0.38 16.01
C ASN A 201 23.21 1.09 15.57
N TYR A 202 22.21 1.84 16.05
CA TYR A 202 22.11 3.28 15.80
C TYR A 202 23.33 4.01 16.40
N PRO A 203 23.96 4.99 15.73
CA PRO A 203 23.53 5.63 14.47
C PRO A 203 24.02 4.95 13.18
N LYS A 204 24.80 3.86 13.25
CA LYS A 204 25.31 3.15 12.05
C LYS A 204 24.18 2.51 11.21
N CYS A 205 23.10 2.10 11.85
CA CYS A 205 21.89 1.60 11.19
C CYS A 205 20.72 2.56 11.42
N ARG A 206 20.06 2.97 10.32
CA ARG A 206 18.93 3.93 10.33
C ARG A 206 17.68 3.42 9.61
N LEU A 207 17.62 2.14 9.23
CA LEU A 207 16.53 1.56 8.43
C LEU A 207 15.14 1.81 9.01
N CYS A 208 14.95 1.62 10.31
CA CYS A 208 13.66 1.84 10.96
C CYS A 208 13.21 3.30 10.95
N ILE A 209 14.13 4.25 10.82
CA ILE A 209 13.86 5.69 10.70
C ILE A 209 13.56 6.02 9.23
N GLU A 210 14.44 5.59 8.32
CA GLU A 210 14.35 5.86 6.87
C GLU A 210 13.10 5.24 6.19
N TYR A 211 12.63 4.11 6.72
CA TYR A 211 11.45 3.40 6.22
C TYR A 211 10.22 3.56 7.12
N CYS A 212 10.27 4.46 8.12
CA CYS A 212 9.10 4.80 8.91
C CYS A 212 8.10 5.57 8.06
N VAL A 213 6.94 4.97 7.78
CA VAL A 213 5.89 5.60 6.98
C VAL A 213 5.35 6.87 7.62
N MET A 214 5.29 6.90 8.95
CA MET A 214 4.77 8.03 9.72
C MET A 214 5.84 9.07 10.07
N GLY A 215 7.12 8.80 9.78
CA GLY A 215 8.22 9.64 10.29
C GLY A 215 8.32 9.67 11.82
N TYR A 216 7.69 8.74 12.53
CA TYR A 216 7.61 8.74 14.01
C TYR A 216 8.91 8.30 14.69
N ASN A 217 9.61 7.32 14.11
CA ASN A 217 10.83 6.79 14.72
C ASN A 217 11.93 7.86 14.71
N ASP A 218 12.32 8.33 15.90
CA ASP A 218 13.38 9.31 16.11
C ASP A 218 14.26 8.91 17.29
N PHE A 219 15.43 8.35 16.97
CA PHE A 219 16.38 7.83 17.95
C PHE A 219 17.41 8.89 18.36
N SER A 220 17.31 10.10 17.82
CA SER A 220 18.10 11.26 18.24
C SER A 220 17.45 12.03 19.39
N SER A 221 16.14 11.84 19.61
CA SER A 221 15.39 12.41 20.74
C SER A 221 15.67 11.71 22.08
N GLU A 222 15.40 12.42 23.18
CA GLU A 222 15.42 11.90 24.55
C GLU A 222 14.06 12.17 25.24
N PRO A 223 13.28 11.14 25.62
CA PRO A 223 13.53 9.72 25.35
C PRO A 223 13.39 9.40 23.85
N ARG A 224 14.15 8.40 23.37
CA ARG A 224 14.05 7.92 21.98
C ARG A 224 12.61 7.58 21.62
N ARG A 225 12.15 8.07 20.47
CA ARG A 225 10.83 7.76 19.91
C ARG A 225 10.92 6.54 19.00
N PHE A 226 10.09 5.54 19.30
CA PHE A 226 10.00 4.33 18.51
C PHE A 226 8.65 3.63 18.73
N GLY A 227 8.30 2.79 17.75
CA GLY A 227 7.26 1.77 17.92
C GLY A 227 5.86 2.34 18.17
N SER A 228 4.96 1.50 18.65
CA SER A 228 3.53 1.82 18.79
C SER A 228 3.20 2.50 20.13
N LYS A 229 4.05 3.41 20.62
CA LYS A 229 3.78 4.15 21.87
C LYS A 229 2.96 5.41 21.57
N GLY A 230 1.85 5.59 22.28
CA GLY A 230 0.94 6.73 22.10
C GLY A 230 0.04 6.57 20.86
N ASN A 231 -0.26 7.68 20.19
CA ASN A 231 -1.10 7.76 18.98
C ASN A 231 -0.33 8.23 17.72
N GLU A 232 1.00 8.40 17.83
CA GLU A 232 1.83 9.02 16.79
C GLU A 232 2.37 7.99 15.76
N CYS A 233 2.66 6.77 16.20
CA CYS A 233 2.79 5.64 15.27
C CYS A 233 1.39 5.24 14.80
N ASP A 234 1.30 4.73 13.57
CA ASP A 234 0.08 4.26 12.91
C ASP A 234 -0.49 3.00 13.59
N MET A 235 -0.88 3.18 14.84
CA MET A 235 -1.42 2.21 15.78
C MET A 235 -2.69 1.55 15.26
N TRP A 236 -3.30 2.07 14.20
CA TRP A 236 -4.61 1.60 13.75
C TRP A 236 -4.57 0.89 12.39
N LEU A 237 -3.47 1.00 11.63
CA LEU A 237 -3.33 0.32 10.34
C LEU A 237 -2.29 -0.82 10.35
N GLY A 238 -1.81 -1.23 11.52
CA GLY A 238 -1.10 -2.50 11.65
C GLY A 238 0.36 -2.51 11.18
N CYS A 239 1.00 -1.36 10.98
CA CYS A 239 2.34 -1.35 10.39
C CYS A 239 3.39 -1.87 11.39
N THR A 240 4.15 -2.90 10.97
CA THR A 240 5.24 -3.52 11.74
C THR A 240 6.54 -3.60 10.95
N PHE A 241 6.63 -2.82 9.87
CA PHE A 241 7.72 -2.92 8.89
C PHE A 241 9.11 -2.64 9.50
N CYS A 242 9.19 -1.76 10.51
CA CYS A 242 10.45 -1.51 11.21
C CYS A 242 10.98 -2.75 11.95
N GLU A 243 10.11 -3.66 12.41
CA GLU A 243 10.47 -4.96 12.98
C GLU A 243 10.96 -5.91 11.88
N MET A 244 10.26 -5.93 10.74
CA MET A 244 10.61 -6.79 9.60
C MET A 244 12.02 -6.53 9.08
N ILE A 245 12.41 -5.25 8.97
CA ILE A 245 13.67 -4.83 8.35
C ILE A 245 14.81 -4.66 9.36
N CYS A 246 14.56 -4.82 10.66
CA CYS A 246 15.59 -4.66 11.68
C CYS A 246 16.62 -5.81 11.60
N PRO A 247 17.91 -5.53 11.27
CA PRO A 247 18.89 -6.59 11.05
C PRO A 247 19.36 -7.26 12.34
N THR A 248 19.29 -6.55 13.47
CA THR A 248 19.76 -7.07 14.78
C THR A 248 18.62 -7.58 15.67
N GLY A 249 17.36 -7.39 15.25
CA GLY A 249 16.20 -7.65 16.10
C GLY A 249 16.10 -6.69 17.30
N ALA A 250 16.74 -5.52 17.25
CA ALA A 250 16.57 -4.47 18.24
C ALA A 250 15.13 -3.92 18.29
N ILE A 251 14.43 -3.93 17.15
CA ILE A 251 12.99 -3.71 17.10
C ILE A 251 12.33 -5.07 16.92
N TYR A 252 11.43 -5.42 17.82
CA TYR A 252 10.77 -6.73 17.86
C TYR A 252 9.33 -6.63 18.33
N CYS A 253 8.55 -7.69 18.11
CA CYS A 253 7.25 -7.92 18.71
C CYS A 253 7.27 -9.33 19.28
N ASP A 254 6.58 -9.53 20.40
CA ASP A 254 6.27 -10.85 20.90
C ASP A 254 5.10 -11.42 20.09
N TRP A 255 5.44 -12.20 19.06
CA TRP A 255 4.44 -12.74 18.13
C TRP A 255 3.65 -13.89 18.73
N GLU A 256 4.21 -14.63 19.68
CA GLU A 256 3.52 -15.72 20.36
C GLU A 256 2.47 -15.15 21.30
N ALA A 257 2.85 -14.19 22.16
CA ALA A 257 1.90 -13.47 23.01
C ALA A 257 0.81 -12.76 22.19
N PHE A 258 1.19 -12.13 21.06
CA PHE A 258 0.23 -11.53 20.15
C PHE A 258 -0.80 -12.55 19.63
N LEU A 259 -0.37 -13.74 19.21
CA LEU A 259 -1.27 -14.76 18.70
C LEU A 259 -2.22 -15.25 19.79
N GLU A 260 -1.73 -15.46 21.01
CA GLU A 260 -2.56 -15.83 22.16
C GLU A 260 -3.64 -14.77 22.45
N GLU A 261 -3.27 -13.49 22.46
CA GLU A 261 -4.22 -12.37 22.59
C GLU A 261 -5.21 -12.29 21.42
N SER A 262 -4.80 -12.72 20.22
CA SER A 262 -5.59 -12.62 18.98
C SER A 262 -6.50 -13.82 18.70
N GLN A 263 -6.41 -14.91 19.48
CA GLN A 263 -7.22 -16.13 19.24
C GLN A 263 -8.73 -15.84 19.18
N GLY A 264 -9.19 -14.82 19.91
CA GLY A 264 -10.58 -14.36 19.87
C GLY A 264 -10.98 -13.67 18.56
N LEU A 265 -10.07 -13.00 17.86
CA LEU A 265 -10.38 -12.20 16.66
C LEU A 265 -10.76 -13.08 15.47
N LEU A 266 -10.06 -14.20 15.28
CA LEU A 266 -10.38 -15.18 14.24
C LEU A 266 -11.70 -15.90 14.55
N SER A 267 -12.08 -16.04 15.83
CA SER A 267 -13.37 -16.62 16.21
C SER A 267 -14.58 -15.71 15.95
N ILE A 268 -14.37 -14.41 15.68
CA ILE A 268 -15.44 -13.47 15.29
C ILE A 268 -15.92 -13.76 13.87
N PHE A 269 -15.03 -14.22 12.99
CA PHE A 269 -15.38 -14.58 11.63
C PHE A 269 -15.61 -16.10 11.56
N GLU A 270 -16.79 -16.53 11.16
CA GLU A 270 -17.07 -17.96 10.89
C GLU A 270 -16.22 -18.53 9.74
N PHE A 271 -15.49 -17.66 9.02
CA PHE A 271 -14.65 -17.95 7.87
C PHE A 271 -13.45 -16.98 7.79
N ASN A 272 -12.44 -17.29 6.97
CA ASN A 272 -11.34 -16.36 6.71
C ASN A 272 -11.68 -15.41 5.53
N PRO A 273 -11.90 -14.10 5.76
CA PRO A 273 -12.32 -13.20 4.70
C PRO A 273 -11.27 -12.97 3.61
N LEU A 274 -9.98 -13.10 3.93
CA LEU A 274 -8.90 -12.99 2.94
C LEU A 274 -8.87 -14.22 2.04
N GLU A 275 -9.06 -15.41 2.63
CA GLU A 275 -9.13 -16.66 1.88
C GLU A 275 -10.34 -16.70 0.95
N GLU A 276 -11.53 -16.32 1.43
CA GLU A 276 -12.75 -16.29 0.62
C GLU A 276 -12.65 -15.27 -0.52
N ALA A 277 -12.05 -14.10 -0.27
CA ALA A 277 -11.77 -13.15 -1.33
C ALA A 277 -10.81 -13.73 -2.38
N ALA A 278 -9.77 -14.45 -1.96
CA ALA A 278 -8.85 -15.12 -2.88
C ALA A 278 -9.54 -16.20 -3.71
N LYS A 279 -10.34 -17.08 -3.07
CA LYS A 279 -11.11 -18.14 -3.75
C LYS A 279 -12.03 -17.56 -4.82
N ARG A 280 -12.76 -16.50 -4.48
CA ARG A 280 -13.64 -15.78 -5.42
C ARG A 280 -12.85 -15.24 -6.62
N LEU A 281 -11.72 -14.57 -6.37
CA LEU A 281 -10.90 -13.99 -7.44
C LEU A 281 -10.31 -15.06 -8.37
N VAL A 282 -9.90 -16.21 -7.83
CA VAL A 282 -9.43 -17.36 -8.61
C VAL A 282 -10.57 -17.96 -9.44
N ALA A 283 -11.75 -18.17 -8.83
CA ALA A 283 -12.93 -18.70 -9.52
C ALA A 283 -13.43 -17.79 -10.65
N GLU A 284 -13.31 -16.47 -10.48
CA GLU A 284 -13.63 -15.47 -11.51
C GLU A 284 -12.55 -15.33 -12.59
N GLY A 285 -11.42 -16.04 -12.48
CA GLY A 285 -10.29 -15.93 -13.40
C GLY A 285 -9.51 -14.61 -13.30
N LYS A 286 -9.70 -13.84 -12.22
CA LYS A 286 -9.04 -12.56 -11.98
C LYS A 286 -7.69 -12.69 -11.30
N LEU A 287 -7.51 -13.72 -10.45
CA LEU A 287 -6.24 -13.97 -9.76
C LEU A 287 -5.62 -15.27 -10.26
N LYS A 288 -4.42 -15.17 -10.81
CA LYS A 288 -3.56 -16.32 -11.14
C LYS A 288 -2.65 -16.65 -9.95
N LEU A 289 -2.68 -17.91 -9.51
CA LEU A 289 -1.79 -18.37 -8.44
C LEU A 289 -0.44 -18.79 -9.03
N HIS A 290 0.65 -18.31 -8.43
CA HIS A 290 2.03 -18.74 -8.74
C HIS A 290 2.58 -19.76 -7.73
N VAL A 291 1.75 -20.16 -6.78
CA VAL A 291 2.04 -21.16 -5.74
C VAL A 291 0.89 -22.16 -5.67
N ASN A 292 1.14 -23.36 -5.13
CA ASN A 292 0.04 -24.30 -4.88
C ASN A 292 -0.85 -23.76 -3.74
N TRP A 293 -2.16 -23.90 -3.89
CA TRP A 293 -3.11 -23.45 -2.87
C TRP A 293 -2.85 -24.12 -1.52
N ASP A 294 -2.53 -25.41 -1.52
CA ASP A 294 -2.27 -26.19 -0.30
C ASP A 294 -1.00 -25.75 0.45
N ASP A 295 -0.11 -24.98 -0.21
CA ASP A 295 1.07 -24.40 0.43
C ASP A 295 0.73 -23.12 1.23
N ILE A 296 -0.44 -22.50 0.98
CA ILE A 296 -0.89 -21.27 1.65
C ILE A 296 -1.55 -21.65 2.97
N ARG A 297 -0.76 -21.63 4.03
CA ARG A 297 -1.16 -22.17 5.34
C ARG A 297 -1.17 -21.13 6.45
N TRP A 298 -2.31 -20.99 7.12
CA TRP A 298 -2.50 -20.06 8.25
C TRP A 298 -1.84 -20.50 9.56
N ASP A 299 -1.37 -21.74 9.66
CA ASP A 299 -0.49 -22.20 10.73
C ASP A 299 1.01 -21.99 10.39
N ARG A 300 1.30 -21.40 9.23
CA ARG A 300 2.65 -21.12 8.75
C ARG A 300 2.80 -19.62 8.41
N LEU A 301 2.82 -18.81 9.47
CA LEU A 301 2.84 -17.36 9.37
C LEU A 301 4.21 -16.80 8.97
N TYR A 302 4.22 -15.61 8.37
CA TYR A 302 5.43 -14.97 7.84
C TYR A 302 6.56 -14.88 8.88
N PHE A 303 6.27 -14.51 10.13
CA PHE A 303 7.31 -14.43 11.17
C PHE A 303 7.90 -15.80 11.56
N MET A 304 7.14 -16.89 11.37
CA MET A 304 7.59 -18.26 11.64
C MET A 304 8.47 -18.77 10.49
N VAL A 305 8.08 -18.49 9.25
CA VAL A 305 8.85 -18.86 8.04
C VAL A 305 10.14 -18.06 7.95
N HIS A 306 10.05 -16.74 8.12
CA HIS A 306 11.18 -15.80 8.05
C HIS A 306 11.68 -15.50 9.46
N ASN A 307 12.17 -16.54 10.16
CA ASN A 307 12.60 -16.47 11.56
C ASN A 307 13.99 -15.83 11.78
N LYS A 308 14.76 -15.60 10.72
CA LYS A 308 16.06 -14.91 10.75
C LYS A 308 15.90 -13.41 10.52
N ARG A 309 16.84 -12.62 11.08
CA ARG A 309 16.86 -11.15 10.94
C ARG A 309 17.81 -10.72 9.81
N PRO A 310 17.49 -9.65 9.05
CA PRO A 310 16.15 -9.06 8.96
C PRO A 310 15.17 -10.05 8.31
N ARG A 311 13.89 -10.01 8.72
CA ARG A 311 12.85 -10.89 8.16
C ARG A 311 12.53 -10.50 6.71
N PHE A 312 12.54 -9.20 6.43
CA PHE A 312 12.38 -8.64 5.10
C PHE A 312 13.63 -7.85 4.70
N LYS A 313 14.20 -8.18 3.54
CA LYS A 313 15.34 -7.44 2.98
C LYS A 313 14.83 -6.35 2.05
N ILE A 314 15.14 -5.10 2.37
CA ILE A 314 14.94 -3.96 1.46
C ILE A 314 15.77 -4.17 0.20
N GLY A 315 15.19 -3.87 -0.98
CA GLY A 315 15.93 -3.81 -2.23
C GLY A 315 16.18 -5.16 -2.92
N GLY A 316 15.61 -6.26 -2.43
CA GLY A 316 15.50 -7.52 -3.19
C GLY A 316 16.83 -8.10 -3.65
N ALA A 317 17.67 -8.54 -2.71
CA ALA A 317 18.62 -9.62 -2.99
C ALA A 317 17.97 -10.93 -2.51
N LYS A 318 17.43 -11.71 -3.46
CA LYS A 318 17.47 -13.16 -3.33
C LYS A 318 18.94 -13.56 -3.34
#